data_AF-A0AAJ4ZAT0-F1
#
_entry.id   AF-A0AAJ4ZAT0-F1
#
_cell.length_a   1.000
_cell.length_b   1.000
_cell.length_c   1.000
_cell.angle_alpha   90.00
_cell.angle_beta   90.00
_cell.angle_gamma   90.00
#
_symmetry.space_group_name_H-M   'P 1'
#
loop_
_entity.id
_entity.type
_entity.pdbx_description
1 polymer ?
#
loop_
_entity_poly.entity_id
_entity_poly.type
_entity_poly.pdbx_seq_one_letter_code
_entity_poly.pdbx_strand_id
1 'polypeptide(L)'
;MSLEPLFVSNRVVAIIVPKAPFVAWINAADPVPTTPAVTLANAQAEPSAFLIPTNEADDVDQPGKRWIQRCWKVLFEQMLEDWYTDPALWPRNLTIKMFREWCDIRIHSIVLDCGDTPLEYED
;
A
#
# COMPACT_ATOMS: atom_id res chain seq x y z
N MET A 1 -22.93 -18.31 15.67
CA MET A 1 -22.07 -17.35 16.40
C MET A 1 -22.49 -15.95 15.96
N SER A 2 -22.43 -14.96 16.87
CA SER A 2 -22.81 -13.58 16.51
C SER A 2 -21.81 -13.04 15.48
N LEU A 3 -22.30 -12.53 14.35
CA LEU A 3 -21.51 -11.87 13.29
C LEU A 3 -21.20 -10.41 13.69
N GLU A 4 -20.87 -10.18 14.96
CA GLU A 4 -20.59 -8.83 15.45
C GLU A 4 -19.15 -8.45 15.12
N PRO A 5 -18.92 -7.34 14.41
CA PRO A 5 -17.57 -6.90 14.09
C PRO A 5 -16.76 -6.58 15.35
N LEU A 6 -15.54 -7.13 15.44
CA LEU A 6 -14.63 -6.94 16.56
C LEU A 6 -13.71 -5.74 16.33
N PHE A 7 -13.56 -4.88 17.33
CA PHE A 7 -12.66 -3.73 17.22
C PHE A 7 -11.19 -4.15 17.28
N VAL A 8 -10.41 -3.79 16.26
CA VAL A 8 -8.97 -4.07 16.20
C VAL A 8 -8.18 -2.88 16.78
N SER A 9 -7.50 -3.08 17.90
CA SER A 9 -6.80 -2.01 18.63
C SER A 9 -5.31 -1.89 18.30
N ASN A 10 -4.70 -2.92 17.74
CA ASN A 10 -3.25 -3.04 17.51
C ASN A 10 -2.87 -2.99 16.02
N ARG A 11 -3.85 -2.80 15.14
CA ARG A 11 -3.67 -2.66 13.70
C ARG A 11 -4.58 -1.56 13.16
N VAL A 12 -4.09 -0.89 12.13
CA VAL A 12 -4.87 0.03 11.29
C VAL A 12 -4.71 -0.39 9.84
N VAL A 13 -5.60 0.04 8.96
CA VAL A 13 -5.43 -0.18 7.52
C VAL A 13 -4.78 1.06 6.91
N ALA A 14 -3.67 0.86 6.20
CA ALA A 14 -3.05 1.86 5.35
C ALA A 14 -3.34 1.53 3.88
N ILE A 15 -4.05 2.39 3.19
CA ILE A 15 -4.28 2.30 1.75
C ILE A 15 -3.26 3.19 1.06
N ILE A 16 -2.46 2.62 0.16
CA ILE A 16 -1.45 3.35 -0.59
C ILE A 16 -1.96 3.55 -2.00
N VAL A 17 -2.20 4.81 -2.37
CA VAL A 17 -2.84 5.18 -3.62
C VAL A 17 -1.80 5.76 -4.58
N PRO A 18 -1.66 5.22 -5.80
CA PRO A 18 -0.74 5.76 -6.80
C PRO A 18 -1.09 7.21 -7.17
N LYS A 19 -0.07 8.05 -7.33
CA LYS A 19 -0.15 9.39 -7.91
C LYS A 19 0.35 9.36 -9.36
N ALA A 20 0.18 10.47 -10.07
CA ALA A 20 0.60 10.60 -11.47
C ALA A 20 2.06 10.17 -11.75
N PRO A 21 3.07 10.46 -10.90
CA PRO A 21 4.44 10.00 -11.14
C PRO A 21 4.59 8.47 -11.14
N PHE A 22 3.84 7.77 -10.28
CA PHE A 22 3.83 6.30 -10.26
C PHE A 22 3.27 5.75 -11.57
N VAL A 23 2.17 6.33 -12.07
CA VAL A 23 1.54 5.93 -13.33
C VAL A 23 2.40 6.26 -14.55
N ALA A 24 3.14 7.37 -14.51
CA ALA A 24 4.14 7.67 -15.53
C ALA A 24 5.24 6.61 -15.57
N TRP A 25 5.68 6.12 -14.41
CA TRP A 25 6.63 5.01 -14.35
C TRP A 25 6.02 3.71 -14.87
N ILE A 26 4.80 3.33 -14.47
CA ILE A 26 4.14 2.12 -14.97
C ILE A 26 4.21 2.08 -16.51
N ASN A 27 3.71 3.14 -17.15
CA ASN A 27 3.66 3.22 -18.61
C ASN A 27 5.04 3.26 -19.29
N ALA A 28 6.06 3.84 -18.62
CA ALA A 28 7.41 3.92 -19.16
C ALA A 28 8.22 2.62 -18.99
N ALA A 29 7.87 1.82 -17.98
CA ALA A 29 8.51 0.55 -17.70
C ALA A 29 7.95 -0.61 -18.54
N ASP A 30 6.78 -0.43 -19.17
CA ASP A 30 6.16 -1.47 -19.99
C ASP A 30 7.07 -1.91 -21.16
N PRO A 31 7.50 -3.18 -21.20
CA PRO A 31 8.32 -3.69 -22.29
C PRO A 31 7.53 -3.94 -23.59
N VAL A 32 6.19 -3.87 -23.56
CA VAL A 32 5.30 -4.21 -24.68
C VAL A 32 4.67 -2.94 -25.29
N PRO A 33 5.08 -2.52 -26.51
CA PRO A 33 4.64 -1.26 -27.10
C PRO A 33 3.15 -1.17 -27.45
N THR A 34 2.45 -2.31 -27.48
CA THR A 34 1.04 -2.40 -27.89
C THR A 34 0.07 -2.36 -26.72
N THR A 35 0.56 -2.42 -25.48
CA THR A 35 -0.30 -2.35 -24.30
C THR A 35 -0.95 -0.96 -24.21
N PRO A 36 -2.27 -0.87 -24.01
CA PRO A 36 -2.91 0.40 -23.74
C PRO A 36 -2.33 1.06 -22.50
N ALA A 37 -2.09 2.36 -22.56
CA ALA A 37 -1.56 3.10 -21.42
C ALA A 37 -2.52 3.02 -20.22
N VAL A 38 -1.96 2.74 -19.05
CA VAL A 38 -2.65 2.76 -17.77
C VAL A 38 -2.97 4.21 -17.42
N THR A 39 -4.25 4.51 -17.20
CA THR A 39 -4.67 5.83 -16.72
C THR A 39 -4.55 5.91 -15.19
N LEU A 40 -4.49 7.14 -14.67
CA LEU A 40 -4.53 7.35 -13.22
C LEU A 40 -5.79 6.77 -12.57
N ALA A 41 -6.94 6.87 -13.23
CA ALA A 41 -8.18 6.29 -12.74
C ALA A 41 -8.10 4.75 -12.69
N ASN A 42 -7.47 4.11 -13.67
CA ASN A 42 -7.25 2.66 -13.64
C ASN A 42 -6.33 2.25 -12.50
N ALA A 43 -5.19 2.94 -12.32
CA ALA A 43 -4.25 2.63 -11.25
C ALA A 43 -4.80 2.91 -9.84
N GLN A 44 -5.80 3.79 -9.71
CA GLN A 44 -6.44 4.12 -8.43
C GLN A 44 -7.72 3.32 -8.17
N ALA A 45 -8.17 2.49 -9.11
CA ALA A 45 -9.42 1.74 -8.98
C ALA A 45 -9.36 0.70 -7.85
N GLU A 46 -8.19 0.06 -7.68
CA GLU A 46 -7.94 -0.97 -6.67
C GLU A 46 -6.56 -0.74 -6.03
N PRO A 47 -6.44 0.21 -5.08
CA PRO A 47 -5.17 0.52 -4.44
C PRO A 47 -4.77 -0.56 -3.43
N SER A 48 -3.47 -0.78 -3.26
CA SER A 48 -2.95 -1.75 -2.28
C SER A 48 -3.29 -1.31 -0.84
N ALA A 49 -3.85 -2.23 -0.07
CA ALA A 49 -4.24 -2.03 1.33
C ALA A 49 -3.39 -2.91 2.25
N PHE A 50 -2.88 -2.32 3.33
CA PHE A 50 -1.97 -2.96 4.25
C PHE A 50 -2.54 -2.91 5.67
N LEU A 51 -2.66 -4.07 6.31
CA LEU A 51 -2.95 -4.14 7.75
C LEU A 51 -1.64 -3.94 8.53
N ILE A 52 -1.43 -2.74 9.06
CA ILE A 52 -0.16 -2.34 9.67
C ILE A 52 -0.25 -2.23 11.19
N PRO A 53 0.84 -2.50 11.95
CA PRO A 53 0.86 -2.28 13.39
C PRO A 53 0.67 -0.81 13.75
N THR A 54 -0.14 -0.58 14.78
CA THR A 54 -0.17 0.66 15.55
C THR A 54 0.15 0.34 17.01
N ASN A 55 0.63 1.32 17.77
CA ASN A 55 0.85 1.15 19.21
C ASN A 55 0.55 2.45 19.97
N GLU A 56 0.48 2.36 21.30
CA GLU A 56 0.15 3.49 22.19
C GLU A 56 1.14 4.66 22.10
N ALA A 57 2.35 4.45 21.57
CA ALA A 57 3.32 5.52 21.37
C ALA A 57 3.17 6.25 20.03
N ASP A 58 2.25 5.80 19.17
CA ASP A 58 1.90 6.52 17.94
C ASP A 58 1.10 7.80 18.28
N ASP A 59 1.16 8.75 17.36
CA ASP A 59 0.31 9.94 17.41
C ASP A 59 -1.14 9.52 17.21
N VAL A 60 -2.03 9.98 18.11
CA VAL A 60 -3.47 9.66 18.10
C VAL A 60 -4.11 10.03 16.75
N ASP A 61 -3.66 11.13 16.14
CA ASP A 61 -4.19 11.59 14.86
C ASP A 61 -3.53 10.90 13.66
N GLN A 62 -2.42 10.19 13.86
CA GLN A 62 -1.62 9.56 12.80
C GLN A 62 -1.11 8.16 13.21
N PRO A 63 -2.02 7.22 13.54
CA PRO A 63 -1.64 5.88 13.95
C PRO A 63 -0.86 5.15 12.84
N GLY A 64 0.14 4.34 13.21
CA GLY A 64 0.96 3.58 12.26
C GLY A 64 1.95 4.41 11.42
N LYS A 65 1.94 5.76 11.50
CA LYS A 65 2.84 6.62 10.71
C LYS A 65 4.32 6.30 10.93
N ARG A 66 4.73 6.06 12.18
CA ARG A 66 6.12 5.71 12.51
C ARG A 66 6.52 4.37 11.91
N TRP A 67 5.60 3.42 11.87
CA TRP A 67 5.84 2.13 11.23
C TRP A 67 6.01 2.30 9.72
N ILE A 68 5.11 3.03 9.06
CA ILE A 68 5.24 3.35 7.62
C ILE A 68 6.57 4.04 7.32
N GLN A 69 6.99 4.99 8.14
CA GLN A 69 8.29 5.66 7.95
C GLN A 69 9.48 4.72 8.04
N ARG A 70 9.38 3.64 8.81
CA ARG A 70 10.42 2.61 8.95
C ARG A 70 10.36 1.59 7.82
N CYS A 71 9.15 1.21 7.42
CA CYS A 71 8.85 0.13 6.48
C CYS A 71 8.52 0.62 5.07
N TRP A 72 8.69 1.91 4.78
CA TRP A 72 8.33 2.54 3.49
C TRP A 72 8.89 1.80 2.28
N LYS A 73 10.10 1.25 2.40
CA LYS A 73 10.77 0.57 1.29
C LYS A 73 10.03 -0.72 0.91
N VAL A 74 9.66 -1.54 1.89
CA VAL A 74 8.89 -2.78 1.68
C VAL A 74 7.53 -2.47 1.07
N LEU A 75 6.84 -1.43 1.59
CA LEU A 75 5.56 -1.00 1.03
C LEU A 75 5.69 -0.54 -0.42
N PHE A 76 6.77 0.20 -0.74
CA PHE A 76 6.98 0.69 -2.09
C PHE A 76 7.39 -0.43 -3.05
N GLU A 77 8.25 -1.35 -2.63
CA GLU A 77 8.62 -2.53 -3.41
C GLU A 77 7.40 -3.40 -3.73
N GLN A 78 6.51 -3.65 -2.76
CA GLN A 78 5.24 -4.35 -3.01
C GLN A 78 4.42 -3.66 -4.10
N MET A 79 4.28 -2.33 -4.03
CA MET A 79 3.55 -1.60 -5.06
C MET A 79 4.20 -1.72 -6.45
N LEU A 80 5.53 -1.76 -6.54
CA LEU A 80 6.22 -1.92 -7.83
C LEU A 80 6.01 -3.35 -8.38
N GLU A 81 6.07 -4.34 -7.49
CA GLU A 81 5.88 -5.76 -7.78
C GLU A 81 4.47 -6.08 -8.29
N ASP A 82 3.45 -5.41 -7.74
CA ASP A 82 2.05 -5.52 -8.18
C ASP A 82 1.88 -5.19 -9.68
N TRP A 83 2.78 -4.40 -10.27
CA TRP A 83 2.77 -4.05 -11.69
C TRP A 83 3.79 -4.82 -12.53
N TYR A 84 5.02 -4.94 -12.04
CA TYR A 84 6.10 -5.64 -12.73
C TYR A 84 6.89 -6.47 -11.73
N THR A 85 6.86 -7.79 -11.88
CA THR A 85 7.61 -8.71 -10.99
C THR A 85 9.10 -8.77 -11.29
N ASP A 86 9.54 -8.32 -12.47
CA ASP A 86 10.97 -8.21 -12.82
C ASP A 86 11.60 -6.95 -12.20
N PRO A 87 12.50 -7.08 -11.21
CA PRO A 87 13.13 -5.93 -10.56
C PRO A 87 14.00 -5.10 -11.52
N ALA A 88 14.37 -5.63 -12.69
CA ALA A 88 15.11 -4.87 -13.70
C ALA A 88 14.27 -3.71 -14.30
N LEU A 89 12.95 -3.79 -14.23
CA LEU A 89 12.02 -2.74 -14.67
C LEU A 89 11.80 -1.65 -13.60
N TRP A 90 12.25 -1.87 -12.38
CA TRP A 90 12.06 -0.94 -11.26
C TRP A 90 13.04 0.23 -11.31
N PRO A 91 12.73 1.37 -10.65
CA PRO A 91 13.71 2.43 -10.47
C PRO A 91 14.90 1.93 -9.64
N ARG A 92 16.12 2.08 -10.18
CA ARG A 92 17.35 1.53 -9.56
C ARG A 92 17.62 2.01 -8.12
N ASN A 93 17.24 3.25 -7.81
CA ASN A 93 17.49 3.86 -6.50
C ASN A 93 16.17 4.33 -5.87
N LEU A 94 15.52 3.43 -5.14
CA LEU A 94 14.33 3.76 -4.37
C LEU A 94 14.68 4.69 -3.21
N THR A 95 13.89 5.74 -3.00
CA THR A 95 14.06 6.67 -1.88
C THR A 95 12.73 6.97 -1.21
N ILE A 96 12.75 7.29 0.09
CA ILE A 96 11.54 7.68 0.82
C ILE A 96 10.88 8.93 0.23
N LYS A 97 11.68 9.82 -0.39
CA LYS A 97 11.17 11.00 -1.09
C LYS A 97 10.33 10.59 -2.30
N MET A 98 10.85 9.67 -3.12
CA MET A 98 10.13 9.12 -4.27
C MET A 98 8.82 8.48 -3.84
N PHE A 99 8.84 7.63 -2.81
CA PHE A 99 7.62 7.02 -2.25
C PHE A 99 6.56 8.07 -1.87
N ARG A 100 6.95 9.16 -1.19
CA ARG A 100 6.01 10.24 -0.80
C ARG A 100 5.48 11.05 -1.99
N GLU A 101 6.30 11.22 -3.02
CA GLU A 101 5.93 11.94 -4.25
C GLU A 101 5.01 11.08 -5.14
N TRP A 102 5.23 9.77 -5.15
CA TRP A 102 4.57 8.82 -6.03
C TRP A 102 3.29 8.24 -5.42
N CYS A 103 3.16 8.28 -4.10
CA CYS A 103 2.04 7.65 -3.41
C CYS A 103 1.35 8.63 -2.45
N ASP A 104 0.04 8.51 -2.34
CA ASP A 104 -0.76 9.04 -1.23
C ASP A 104 -0.99 7.92 -0.21
N ILE A 105 -1.04 8.26 1.08
CA ILE A 105 -1.25 7.26 2.15
C ILE A 105 -2.49 7.65 2.92
N ARG A 106 -3.50 6.80 2.87
CA ARG A 106 -4.78 6.99 3.57
C ARG A 106 -4.86 5.99 4.71
N ILE A 107 -5.01 6.48 5.94
CA ILE A 107 -5.09 5.64 7.13
C ILE A 107 -6.55 5.53 7.56
N HIS A 108 -7.01 4.29 7.74
CA HIS A 108 -8.26 3.95 8.40
C HIS A 108 -7.92 3.46 9.81
N SER A 109 -8.12 4.34 10.80
CA SER A 109 -7.75 4.10 12.20
C SER A 109 -8.72 3.17 12.93
N ILE A 110 -9.97 3.10 12.49
CA ILE A 110 -10.98 2.19 13.02
C ILE A 110 -11.09 1.02 12.05
N VAL A 111 -10.66 -0.16 12.52
CA VAL A 111 -10.74 -1.41 11.79
C VAL A 111 -11.64 -2.34 12.58
N LEU A 112 -12.68 -2.84 11.92
CA LEU A 112 -13.60 -3.82 12.48
C LEU A 112 -13.34 -5.15 11.78
N ASP A 113 -12.88 -6.14 12.54
CA ASP A 113 -12.69 -7.50 12.06
C ASP A 113 -14.04 -8.22 12.05
N CYS A 114 -14.50 -8.58 10.86
CA CYS A 114 -15.73 -9.31 10.65
C CYS A 114 -15.50 -10.83 10.50
N GLY A 115 -14.24 -11.28 10.58
CA GLY A 115 -13.87 -12.69 10.54
C GLY A 115 -14.17 -13.40 11.85
N ASP A 116 -14.65 -14.63 11.76
CA ASP A 116 -14.82 -15.54 12.90
C ASP A 116 -13.69 -16.58 13.00
N THR A 117 -12.72 -16.50 12.09
CA THR A 117 -11.55 -17.38 11.99
C THR A 117 -10.26 -16.57 12.10
N PRO A 118 -9.15 -17.17 12.57
CA PRO A 118 -7.85 -16.50 12.57
C PRO A 118 -7.40 -16.11 11.17
N LEU A 119 -6.58 -15.05 11.06
CA LEU A 119 -5.92 -14.71 9.81
C LEU A 119 -4.98 -15.83 9.37
N GLU A 120 -5.14 -16.28 8.14
CA GLU A 120 -4.24 -17.22 7.45
C GLU A 120 -3.35 -16.44 6.47
N TYR A 121 -2.15 -16.93 6.22
CA TYR A 121 -1.19 -16.34 5.29
C TYR A 121 -0.86 -17.38 4.22
N GLU A 122 -0.79 -16.95 2.96
CA GLU A 122 -0.29 -17.79 1.87
C GLU A 122 1.25 -17.86 1.95
N ASP A 123 1.81 -19.04 1.70
CA ASP A 123 3.26 -19.32 1.69
C ASP A 123 3.98 -18.76 0.46
#